data_AF-A0A961E5A1-F1
#
_entry.id   AF-A0A961E5A1-F1
#
_cell.length_a   1.000
_cell.length_b   1.000
_cell.length_c   1.000
_cell.angle_alpha   90.00
_cell.angle_beta   90.00
_cell.angle_gamma   90.00
#
_symmetry.space_group_name_H-M   'P 1'
#
loop_
_entity.id
_entity.type
_entity.pdbx_description
1 polymer ?
#
loop_
_entity_poly.entity_id
_entity_poly.type
_entity_poly.pdbx_seq_one_letter_code
_entity_poly.pdbx_strand_id
1 'polypeptide(L)'
;TIQNFQRELPAHLASEQAAKAEAFLAEQAALLRPDQLEKVAAQLAVRLNPDGQFSDADRARKRGFTWCGGQGPDGMSTGKLIATPELRAMLEAWMAKFAAPGMCNPDDQTPTVAGEPSQQVIDRDVRSHAQRQHDALVALVRGQLGDPKLGQHRGLPVTVIVSATLDQLQTGAGVAVTAGGSLLPMSDLIRMATHAWHYLAVFDQHT
;
A
#
# COMPACT_ATOMS: atom_id res chain seq x y z
N THR A 1 -10.83 16.58 -11.25
CA THR A 1 -10.80 16.86 -12.71
C THR A 1 -11.97 16.19 -13.41
N ILE A 2 -12.33 16.64 -14.62
CA ILE A 2 -13.43 16.06 -15.42
C ILE A 2 -13.18 14.57 -15.76
N GLN A 3 -11.92 14.20 -16.01
CA GLN A 3 -11.52 12.80 -16.20
C GLN A 3 -11.81 11.92 -14.98
N ASN A 4 -11.58 12.43 -13.76
CA ASN A 4 -11.91 11.68 -12.54
C ASN A 4 -13.43 11.46 -12.43
N PHE A 5 -14.23 12.48 -12.76
CA PHE A 5 -15.69 12.37 -12.76
C PHE A 5 -16.19 11.30 -13.72
N GLN A 6 -15.69 11.26 -14.97
CA GLN A 6 -16.05 10.20 -15.93
C GLN A 6 -15.72 8.79 -15.42
N ARG A 7 -14.57 8.63 -14.75
CA ARG A 7 -14.20 7.35 -14.13
C ARG A 7 -15.14 6.97 -12.99
N GLU A 8 -15.82 7.93 -12.38
CA GLU A 8 -16.74 7.72 -11.27
C GLU A 8 -18.16 7.32 -11.73
N LEU A 9 -18.53 7.61 -12.98
CA LEU A 9 -19.86 7.30 -13.51
C LEU A 9 -20.11 5.78 -13.68
N PRO A 10 -21.31 5.29 -13.35
CA PRO A 10 -21.70 3.90 -13.58
C PRO A 10 -21.75 3.55 -15.07
N ALA A 11 -21.43 2.30 -15.40
CA ALA A 11 -21.43 1.79 -16.77
C ALA A 11 -22.84 1.71 -17.39
N HIS A 12 -23.89 1.65 -16.57
CA HIS A 12 -25.27 1.60 -17.05
C HIS A 12 -25.83 2.97 -17.45
N LEU A 13 -25.11 4.07 -17.16
CA LEU A 13 -25.52 5.41 -17.56
C LEU A 13 -25.46 5.53 -19.09
N ALA A 14 -26.50 6.08 -19.71
CA ALA A 14 -26.51 6.28 -21.16
C ALA A 14 -25.37 7.22 -21.58
N SER A 15 -24.68 6.89 -22.69
CA SER A 15 -23.54 7.67 -23.20
C SER A 15 -23.88 9.14 -23.44
N GLU A 16 -25.10 9.43 -23.87
CA GLU A 16 -25.58 10.80 -24.08
C GLU A 16 -25.69 11.59 -22.76
N GLN A 17 -26.14 10.94 -21.66
CA GLN A 17 -26.22 11.57 -20.34
C GLN A 17 -24.82 11.86 -19.78
N ALA A 18 -23.88 10.92 -19.98
CA ALA A 18 -22.48 11.11 -19.61
C ALA A 18 -21.85 12.29 -20.37
N ALA A 19 -22.09 12.38 -21.69
CA ALA A 19 -21.57 13.45 -22.53
C ALA A 19 -22.17 14.82 -22.16
N LYS A 20 -23.47 14.91 -21.87
CA LYS A 20 -24.11 16.14 -21.38
C LYS A 20 -23.52 16.58 -20.04
N ALA A 21 -23.27 15.65 -19.14
CA ALA A 21 -22.68 15.93 -17.84
C ALA A 21 -21.23 16.43 -17.97
N GLU A 22 -20.44 15.84 -18.86
CA GLU A 22 -19.09 16.31 -19.18
C GLU A 22 -19.09 17.73 -19.76
N ALA A 23 -19.93 17.99 -20.77
CA ALA A 23 -20.04 19.31 -21.38
C ALA A 23 -20.41 20.38 -20.35
N PHE A 24 -21.38 20.07 -19.49
CA PHE A 24 -21.75 20.95 -18.38
C PHE A 24 -20.57 21.23 -17.44
N LEU A 25 -19.82 20.19 -17.03
CA LEU A 25 -18.65 20.39 -16.15
C LEU A 25 -17.53 21.17 -16.85
N ALA A 26 -17.35 21.01 -18.16
CA ALA A 26 -16.37 21.79 -18.93
C ALA A 26 -16.73 23.28 -18.95
N GLU A 27 -18.00 23.63 -19.12
CA GLU A 27 -18.46 25.01 -19.01
C GLU A 27 -18.26 25.57 -17.59
N GLN A 28 -18.61 24.79 -16.55
CA GLN A 28 -18.42 25.23 -15.17
C GLN A 28 -16.95 25.38 -14.78
N ALA A 29 -16.04 24.61 -15.39
CA ALA A 29 -14.61 24.69 -15.13
C ALA A 29 -14.00 26.05 -15.52
N ALA A 30 -14.61 26.77 -16.46
CA ALA A 30 -14.18 28.13 -16.81
C ALA A 30 -14.56 29.18 -15.75
N LEU A 31 -15.53 28.87 -14.88
CA LEU A 31 -16.12 29.81 -13.91
C LEU A 31 -15.73 29.48 -12.47
N LEU A 32 -15.43 28.23 -12.17
CA LEU A 32 -15.22 27.72 -10.82
C LEU A 32 -13.76 27.36 -10.56
N ARG A 33 -13.32 27.53 -9.31
CA ARG A 33 -12.06 26.97 -8.86
C ARG A 33 -12.14 25.43 -8.80
N PRO A 34 -10.99 24.72 -8.85
CA PRO A 34 -10.97 23.25 -8.82
C PRO A 34 -11.75 22.63 -7.64
N ASP A 35 -11.64 23.19 -6.44
CA ASP A 35 -12.35 22.71 -5.23
C ASP A 35 -13.87 22.89 -5.33
N GLN A 36 -14.33 23.93 -6.02
CA GLN A 36 -15.75 24.19 -6.24
C GLN A 36 -16.30 23.31 -7.36
N LEU A 37 -15.53 23.12 -8.44
CA LEU A 37 -15.88 22.24 -9.54
C LEU A 37 -16.02 20.79 -9.06
N GLU A 38 -15.16 20.33 -8.15
CA GLU A 38 -15.28 18.99 -7.55
C GLU A 38 -16.58 18.81 -6.77
N LYS A 39 -17.05 19.84 -6.05
CA LYS A 39 -18.35 19.79 -5.36
C LYS A 39 -19.51 19.70 -6.36
N VAL A 40 -19.44 20.44 -7.47
CA VAL A 40 -20.47 20.38 -8.53
C VAL A 40 -20.47 19.00 -9.20
N ALA A 41 -19.30 18.45 -9.52
CA ALA A 41 -19.15 17.12 -10.09
C ALA A 41 -19.72 16.03 -9.15
N ALA A 42 -19.44 16.12 -7.85
CA ALA A 42 -19.99 15.19 -6.85
C ALA A 42 -21.53 15.26 -6.80
N GLN A 43 -22.11 16.47 -6.79
CA GLN A 43 -23.57 16.63 -6.83
C GLN A 43 -24.18 16.09 -8.13
N LEU A 44 -23.52 16.32 -9.26
CA LEU A 44 -23.97 15.80 -10.55
C LEU A 44 -23.93 14.28 -10.60
N ALA A 45 -22.88 13.65 -10.06
CA ALA A 45 -22.76 12.20 -9.98
C ALA A 45 -23.92 11.59 -9.16
N VAL A 46 -24.28 12.19 -8.02
CA VAL A 46 -25.44 11.77 -7.21
C VAL A 46 -26.75 11.90 -7.98
N ARG A 47 -26.94 12.97 -8.75
CA ARG A 47 -28.15 13.13 -9.58
C ARG A 47 -28.24 12.11 -10.71
N LEU A 48 -27.10 11.70 -11.26
CA LEU A 48 -27.02 10.72 -12.34
C LEU A 48 -27.18 9.28 -11.85
N ASN A 49 -26.86 9.00 -10.58
CA ASN A 49 -26.99 7.69 -9.94
C ASN A 49 -27.61 7.83 -8.55
N PRO A 50 -28.89 8.23 -8.45
CA PRO A 50 -29.53 8.60 -7.18
C PRO A 50 -29.71 7.41 -6.22
N ASP A 51 -29.82 6.20 -6.76
CA ASP A 51 -29.92 4.94 -6.03
C ASP A 51 -28.54 4.36 -5.64
N GLY A 52 -27.44 4.96 -6.13
CA GLY A 52 -26.09 4.56 -5.79
C GLY A 52 -25.73 3.15 -6.27
N GLN A 53 -26.40 2.66 -7.33
CA GLN A 53 -26.14 1.33 -7.87
C GLN A 53 -24.85 1.33 -8.68
N PHE A 54 -23.98 0.37 -8.39
CA PHE A 54 -22.73 0.16 -9.12
C PHE A 54 -22.57 -1.32 -9.46
N SER A 55 -22.20 -1.59 -10.70
CA SER A 55 -21.90 -2.94 -11.17
C SER A 55 -20.52 -3.42 -10.69
N ASP A 56 -20.24 -4.72 -10.84
CA ASP A 56 -18.89 -5.25 -10.62
C ASP A 56 -17.88 -4.64 -11.59
N ALA A 57 -18.28 -4.35 -12.83
CA ALA A 57 -17.42 -3.67 -13.81
C ALA A 57 -17.05 -2.24 -13.35
N ASP A 58 -17.96 -1.53 -12.69
CA ASP A 58 -17.69 -0.20 -12.15
C ASP A 58 -16.65 -0.24 -11.02
N ARG A 59 -16.81 -1.18 -10.09
CA ARG A 59 -15.83 -1.41 -9.02
C ARG A 59 -14.49 -1.84 -9.60
N ALA A 60 -14.50 -2.72 -10.61
CA ALA A 60 -13.30 -3.19 -11.28
C ALA A 60 -12.52 -2.02 -11.92
N ARG A 61 -13.17 -1.08 -12.61
CA ARG A 61 -12.49 0.09 -13.20
C ARG A 61 -11.88 1.04 -12.16
N LYS A 62 -12.45 1.10 -10.96
CA LYS A 62 -12.02 2.02 -9.90
C LYS A 62 -10.92 1.45 -9.00
N ARG A 63 -10.87 0.12 -8.82
CA ARG A 63 -9.94 -0.53 -7.88
C ARG A 63 -8.49 -0.22 -8.23
N GLY A 64 -7.65 -0.02 -7.22
CA GLY A 64 -6.22 0.22 -7.43
C GLY A 64 -5.48 0.59 -6.16
N PHE A 65 -4.15 0.46 -6.23
CA PHE A 65 -3.22 0.93 -5.22
C PHE A 65 -2.16 1.80 -5.91
N THR A 66 -1.88 2.97 -5.34
CA THR A 66 -0.84 3.87 -5.84
C THR A 66 -0.09 4.50 -4.69
N TRP A 67 1.23 4.64 -4.82
CA TRP A 67 2.00 5.54 -3.97
C TRP A 67 1.69 6.99 -4.32
N CYS A 68 1.49 7.83 -3.30
CA CYS A 68 1.21 9.24 -3.43
C CYS A 68 2.54 10.02 -3.43
N GLY A 69 3.05 10.35 -4.61
CA GLY A 69 4.34 11.01 -4.75
C GLY A 69 5.53 10.07 -4.50
N GLY A 70 6.69 10.65 -4.22
CA GLY A 70 7.89 9.89 -3.83
C GLY A 70 7.92 9.58 -2.33
N GLN A 71 8.97 8.90 -1.89
CA GLN A 71 9.27 8.75 -0.46
C GLN A 71 9.48 10.12 0.19
N GLY A 72 8.98 10.27 1.41
CA GLY A 72 9.25 11.39 2.28
C GLY A 72 10.72 11.43 2.70
N PRO A 73 11.17 12.56 3.28
CA PRO A 73 12.55 12.71 3.77
C PRO A 73 12.88 11.75 4.93
N ASP A 74 11.87 11.25 5.62
CA ASP A 74 11.94 10.21 6.65
C ASP A 74 11.93 8.78 6.08
N GLY A 75 11.88 8.62 4.75
CA GLY A 75 11.78 7.33 4.06
C GLY A 75 10.35 6.77 4.02
N MET A 76 9.39 7.41 4.67
CA MET A 76 8.00 6.96 4.72
C MET A 76 7.29 7.23 3.39
N SER A 77 6.27 6.42 3.08
CA SER A 77 5.46 6.60 1.88
C SER A 77 3.98 6.63 2.23
N THR A 78 3.23 7.53 1.60
CA THR A 78 1.77 7.51 1.68
C THR A 78 1.21 6.71 0.52
N GLY A 79 0.41 5.69 0.81
CA GLY A 79 -0.33 4.93 -0.19
C GLY A 79 -1.80 5.36 -0.27
N LYS A 80 -2.39 5.25 -1.46
CA LYS A 80 -3.84 5.36 -1.67
C LYS A 80 -4.37 4.02 -2.18
N LEU A 81 -5.24 3.39 -1.40
CA LEU A 81 -5.95 2.17 -1.75
C LEU A 81 -7.41 2.47 -2.08
N ILE A 82 -7.85 2.10 -3.27
CA ILE A 82 -9.27 2.02 -3.64
C ILE A 82 -9.62 0.53 -3.66
N ALA A 83 -10.11 0.03 -2.52
CA ALA A 83 -10.40 -1.38 -2.34
C ALA A 83 -11.76 -1.77 -2.94
N THR A 84 -11.85 -2.97 -3.50
CA THR A 84 -13.15 -3.64 -3.70
C THR A 84 -13.76 -4.01 -2.34
N PRO A 85 -15.07 -4.26 -2.26
CA PRO A 85 -15.69 -4.78 -1.03
C PRO A 85 -15.02 -6.09 -0.56
N GLU A 86 -14.65 -6.95 -1.49
CA GLU A 86 -13.92 -8.19 -1.23
C GLU A 86 -12.57 -7.95 -0.57
N LEU A 87 -11.72 -7.09 -1.15
CA LEU A 87 -10.41 -6.76 -0.58
C LEU A 87 -10.56 -6.09 0.80
N ARG A 88 -11.56 -5.21 0.96
CA ARG A 88 -11.84 -4.57 2.24
C ARG A 88 -12.20 -5.61 3.32
N ALA A 89 -13.08 -6.55 3.00
CA ALA A 89 -13.49 -7.61 3.92
C ALA A 89 -12.31 -8.53 4.31
N MET A 90 -11.47 -8.92 3.34
CA MET A 90 -10.26 -9.71 3.62
C MET A 90 -9.28 -8.98 4.54
N LEU A 91 -9.05 -7.68 4.28
CA LEU A 91 -8.19 -6.87 5.13
C LEU A 91 -8.79 -6.70 6.54
N GLU A 92 -10.10 -6.50 6.68
CA GLU A 92 -10.75 -6.42 8.00
C GLU A 92 -10.57 -7.71 8.80
N ALA A 93 -10.81 -8.87 8.18
CA ALA A 93 -10.59 -10.16 8.81
C ALA A 93 -9.11 -10.35 9.22
N TRP A 94 -8.18 -9.98 8.35
CA TRP A 94 -6.75 -10.01 8.67
C TRP A 94 -6.40 -9.11 9.84
N MET A 95 -6.82 -7.84 9.81
CA MET A 95 -6.55 -6.87 10.87
C MET A 95 -7.16 -7.31 12.21
N ALA A 96 -8.37 -7.87 12.20
CA ALA A 96 -9.01 -8.36 13.41
C ALA A 96 -8.15 -9.39 14.15
N LYS A 97 -7.42 -10.25 13.42
CA LYS A 97 -6.53 -11.25 14.02
C LYS A 97 -5.13 -10.72 14.30
N PHE A 98 -4.50 -10.07 13.31
CA PHE A 98 -3.06 -9.77 13.35
C PHE A 98 -2.73 -8.36 13.85
N ALA A 99 -3.72 -7.47 13.98
CA ALA A 99 -3.56 -6.14 14.58
C ALA A 99 -4.16 -6.05 16.01
N ALA A 100 -4.52 -7.20 16.60
CA ALA A 100 -4.91 -7.27 18.00
C ALA A 100 -3.73 -6.87 18.91
N PRO A 101 -3.99 -6.36 20.13
CA PRO A 101 -2.92 -6.06 21.09
C PRO A 101 -1.96 -7.24 21.28
N GLY A 102 -0.65 -6.97 21.26
CA GLY A 102 0.42 -7.95 21.39
C GLY A 102 0.77 -8.72 20.11
N MET A 103 -0.04 -8.65 19.05
CA MET A 103 0.23 -9.34 17.79
C MET A 103 1.22 -8.55 16.91
N CYS A 104 2.09 -9.27 16.20
CA CYS A 104 3.00 -8.70 15.19
C CYS A 104 3.85 -7.52 15.69
N ASN A 105 4.22 -7.48 16.98
CA ASN A 105 5.03 -6.38 17.53
C ASN A 105 6.49 -6.47 17.06
N PRO A 106 6.99 -5.53 16.23
CA PRO A 106 8.37 -5.58 15.76
C PRO A 106 9.42 -5.30 16.85
N ASP A 107 9.02 -4.72 17.98
CA ASP A 107 9.92 -4.44 19.11
C ASP A 107 10.17 -5.67 20.00
N ASP A 108 9.37 -6.73 19.80
CA ASP A 108 9.56 -7.99 20.51
C ASP A 108 10.65 -8.84 19.84
N GLN A 109 11.53 -9.44 20.64
CA GLN A 109 12.57 -10.35 20.13
C GLN A 109 11.99 -11.51 19.29
N THR A 110 10.83 -12.02 19.70
CA THR A 110 10.06 -13.03 18.98
C THR A 110 8.61 -12.56 18.85
N PRO A 111 8.27 -11.81 17.78
CA PRO A 111 6.92 -11.29 17.60
C PRO A 111 5.88 -12.40 17.55
N THR A 112 4.75 -12.24 18.26
CA THR A 112 3.65 -13.20 18.17
C THR A 112 2.97 -13.08 16.81
N VAL A 113 3.19 -14.08 15.95
CA VAL A 113 2.59 -14.18 14.60
C VAL A 113 1.75 -15.44 14.42
N ALA A 114 1.76 -16.34 15.41
CA ALA A 114 0.96 -17.55 15.47
C ALA A 114 0.40 -17.74 16.88
N GLY A 115 -0.81 -18.27 17.00
CA GLY A 115 -1.49 -18.44 18.29
C GLY A 115 -2.07 -17.15 18.86
N GLU A 116 -2.14 -17.08 20.19
CA GLU A 116 -2.58 -15.89 20.95
C GLU A 116 -1.41 -15.35 21.78
N PRO A 117 -1.26 -14.02 21.90
CA PRO A 117 -0.23 -13.42 22.74
C PRO A 117 -0.54 -13.65 24.22
N SER A 118 0.49 -13.71 25.06
CA SER A 118 0.29 -13.78 26.52
C SER A 118 -0.24 -12.46 27.06
N GLN A 119 -0.90 -12.50 28.23
CA GLN A 119 -1.42 -11.28 28.86
C GLN A 119 -0.34 -10.22 29.08
N GLN A 120 0.87 -10.63 29.45
CA GLN A 120 2.02 -9.72 29.62
C GLN A 120 2.42 -9.01 28.32
N VAL A 121 2.32 -9.70 27.17
CA VAL A 121 2.61 -9.12 25.85
C VAL A 121 1.51 -8.15 25.43
N ILE A 122 0.25 -8.45 25.75
CA ILE A 122 -0.88 -7.56 25.53
C ILE A 122 -0.74 -6.28 26.36
N ASP A 123 -0.46 -6.42 27.66
CA ASP A 123 -0.44 -5.28 28.61
C ASP A 123 0.68 -4.28 28.33
N ARG A 124 1.81 -4.73 27.74
CA ARG A 124 2.93 -3.87 27.37
C ARG A 124 2.81 -3.26 25.96
N ASP A 125 1.79 -3.64 25.18
CA ASP A 125 1.63 -3.14 23.81
C ASP A 125 1.08 -1.70 23.83
N VAL A 126 2.00 -0.75 23.75
CA VAL A 126 1.72 0.70 23.73
C VAL A 126 1.43 1.25 22.34
N ARG A 127 1.46 0.42 21.29
CA ARG A 127 1.23 0.88 19.91
C ARG A 127 -0.21 1.33 19.74
N SER A 128 -0.41 2.38 18.94
CA SER A 128 -1.73 2.80 18.49
C SER A 128 -2.37 1.73 17.57
N HIS A 129 -3.70 1.81 17.41
CA HIS A 129 -4.42 0.95 16.48
C HIS A 129 -3.87 1.01 15.05
N ALA A 130 -3.54 2.21 14.54
CA ALA A 130 -2.99 2.38 13.20
C ALA A 130 -1.59 1.73 13.06
N GLN A 131 -0.74 1.83 14.09
CA GLN A 131 0.58 1.16 14.09
C GLN A 131 0.42 -0.36 14.11
N ARG A 132 -0.49 -0.92 14.91
CA ARG A 132 -0.76 -2.36 14.87
C ARG A 132 -1.28 -2.83 13.51
N GLN A 133 -2.14 -2.05 12.86
CA GLN A 133 -2.59 -2.34 11.50
C GLN A 133 -1.44 -2.32 10.48
N HIS A 134 -0.54 -1.35 10.58
CA HIS A 134 0.68 -1.29 9.77
C HIS A 134 1.53 -2.56 9.95
N ASP A 135 1.80 -2.94 11.20
CA ASP A 135 2.65 -4.10 11.48
C ASP A 135 2.01 -5.42 11.05
N ALA A 136 0.68 -5.53 11.12
CA ALA A 136 -0.06 -6.65 10.57
C ALA A 136 0.08 -6.74 9.03
N LEU A 137 0.11 -5.62 8.30
CA LEU A 137 0.42 -5.63 6.86
C LEU A 137 1.86 -6.06 6.59
N VAL A 138 2.81 -5.59 7.39
CA VAL A 138 4.22 -5.99 7.27
C VAL A 138 4.35 -7.51 7.48
N ALA A 139 3.68 -8.06 8.50
CA ALA A 139 3.67 -9.50 8.76
C ALA A 139 3.05 -10.30 7.60
N LEU A 140 1.93 -9.82 7.03
CA LEU A 140 1.29 -10.43 5.86
C LEU A 140 2.27 -10.53 4.67
N VAL A 141 2.88 -9.40 4.29
CA VAL A 141 3.76 -9.34 3.12
C VAL A 141 5.04 -10.12 3.37
N ARG A 142 5.66 -9.96 4.54
CA ARG A 142 6.89 -10.68 4.93
C ARG A 142 6.67 -12.20 4.95
N GLY A 143 5.52 -12.68 5.39
CA GLY A 143 5.22 -14.11 5.45
C GLY A 143 5.05 -14.77 4.07
N GLN A 144 4.86 -13.99 3.01
CA GLN A 144 4.71 -14.49 1.63
C GLN A 144 5.98 -14.30 0.80
N LEU A 145 6.72 -13.20 1.00
CA LEU A 145 7.94 -12.93 0.25
C LEU A 145 8.98 -14.04 0.45
N GLY A 146 9.56 -14.53 -0.65
CA GLY A 146 10.51 -15.63 -0.66
C GLY A 146 9.89 -17.03 -0.68
N ASP A 147 8.56 -17.19 -0.61
CA ASP A 147 7.91 -18.49 -0.79
C ASP A 147 8.19 -19.02 -2.22
N PRO A 148 8.87 -20.19 -2.37
CA PRO A 148 9.15 -20.78 -3.68
C PRO A 148 7.91 -21.02 -4.54
N LYS A 149 6.72 -21.15 -3.93
CA LYS A 149 5.44 -21.33 -4.63
C LYS A 149 5.00 -20.08 -5.41
N LEU A 150 5.53 -18.90 -5.06
CA LEU A 150 5.29 -17.67 -5.82
C LEU A 150 6.04 -17.67 -7.17
N GLY A 151 6.90 -18.66 -7.42
CA GLY A 151 7.70 -18.75 -8.63
C GLY A 151 8.83 -17.73 -8.63
N GLN A 152 9.19 -17.26 -9.82
CA GLN A 152 10.32 -16.36 -10.03
C GLN A 152 9.90 -15.06 -10.72
N HIS A 153 10.52 -13.96 -10.31
CA HIS A 153 10.49 -12.69 -11.00
C HIS A 153 11.91 -12.38 -11.51
N ARG A 154 12.08 -12.35 -12.84
CA ARG A 154 13.38 -12.16 -13.52
C ARG A 154 14.47 -13.16 -13.07
N GLY A 155 14.09 -14.43 -12.91
CA GLY A 155 15.02 -15.51 -12.55
C GLY A 155 15.34 -15.63 -11.06
N LEU A 156 14.79 -14.74 -10.21
CA LEU A 156 14.96 -14.78 -8.75
C LEU A 156 13.62 -15.04 -8.07
N PRO A 157 13.60 -15.69 -6.89
CA PRO A 157 12.39 -15.76 -6.07
C PRO A 157 11.83 -14.36 -5.80
N VAL A 158 10.53 -14.25 -5.54
CA VAL A 158 9.88 -12.95 -5.23
C VAL A 158 10.37 -12.45 -3.87
N THR A 159 11.46 -11.68 -3.87
CA THR A 159 12.15 -11.17 -2.67
C THR A 159 12.52 -9.70 -2.82
N VAL A 160 12.85 -9.04 -1.69
CA VAL A 160 13.41 -7.69 -1.70
C VAL A 160 14.90 -7.78 -2.01
N ILE A 161 15.31 -7.26 -3.16
CA ILE A 161 16.73 -7.09 -3.52
C ILE A 161 17.15 -5.69 -3.11
N VAL A 162 18.23 -5.60 -2.34
CA VAL A 162 18.75 -4.34 -1.79
C VAL A 162 20.23 -4.23 -2.11
N SER A 163 20.66 -3.04 -2.55
CA SER A 163 22.05 -2.68 -2.77
C SER A 163 22.50 -1.66 -1.72
N ALA A 164 23.65 -1.93 -1.11
CA ALA A 164 24.34 -1.06 -0.17
C ALA A 164 25.85 -1.24 -0.34
N THR A 165 26.63 -0.25 0.06
CA THR A 165 28.09 -0.37 0.10
C THR A 165 28.54 -1.16 1.34
N LEU A 166 29.73 -1.75 1.28
CA LEU A 166 30.33 -2.43 2.43
C LEU A 166 30.52 -1.47 3.62
N ASP A 167 30.93 -0.23 3.37
CA ASP A 167 31.11 0.80 4.40
C ASP A 167 29.79 1.12 5.13
N GLN A 168 28.69 1.29 4.38
CA GLN A 168 27.37 1.50 4.98
C GLN A 168 26.93 0.31 5.86
N LEU A 169 27.21 -0.93 5.43
CA LEU A 169 26.91 -2.12 6.22
C LEU A 169 27.78 -2.21 7.48
N GLN A 170 29.08 -1.87 7.38
CA GLN A 170 30.02 -1.91 8.50
C GLN A 170 29.73 -0.83 9.54
N THR A 171 29.38 0.37 9.09
CA THR A 171 29.03 1.49 9.98
C THR A 171 27.61 1.40 10.52
N GLY A 172 26.75 0.58 9.89
CA GLY A 172 25.32 0.52 10.20
C GLY A 172 24.58 1.82 9.88
N ALA A 173 25.17 2.68 9.04
CA ALA A 173 24.70 4.02 8.76
C ALA A 173 24.53 4.26 7.26
N GLY A 174 23.70 5.25 6.93
CA GLY A 174 23.34 5.57 5.54
C GLY A 174 22.09 4.86 5.05
N VAL A 175 21.95 4.82 3.73
CA VAL A 175 20.72 4.42 3.04
C VAL A 175 21.07 3.40 1.97
N ALA A 176 20.36 2.28 2.00
CA ALA A 176 20.37 1.26 0.96
C ALA A 176 19.28 1.52 -0.07
N VAL A 177 19.46 1.01 -1.29
CA VAL A 177 18.50 1.20 -2.39
C VAL A 177 17.95 -0.15 -2.83
N THR A 178 16.62 -0.29 -2.85
CA THR A 178 15.98 -1.51 -3.36
C THR A 178 16.01 -1.54 -4.88
N ALA A 179 15.91 -2.73 -5.49
CA ALA A 179 15.81 -2.86 -6.95
C ALA A 179 14.57 -2.15 -7.55
N GLY A 180 13.57 -1.83 -6.72
CA GLY A 180 12.41 -1.01 -7.09
C GLY A 180 12.63 0.50 -6.99
N GLY A 181 13.82 0.95 -6.56
CA GLY A 181 14.19 2.35 -6.41
C GLY A 181 13.84 2.97 -5.06
N SER A 182 13.31 2.20 -4.10
CA SER A 182 13.01 2.70 -2.77
C SER A 182 14.27 2.80 -1.92
N LEU A 183 14.36 3.86 -1.12
CA LEU A 183 15.38 4.10 -0.12
C LEU A 183 15.01 3.39 1.19
N LEU A 184 16.00 2.73 1.81
CA LEU A 184 15.83 1.98 3.05
C LEU A 184 16.96 2.38 4.03
N PRO A 185 16.65 2.93 5.22
CA PRO A 185 17.64 3.16 6.26
C PRO A 185 18.40 1.88 6.60
N MET A 186 19.69 1.99 6.91
CA MET A 186 20.50 0.80 7.21
C MET A 186 19.99 0.01 8.42
N SER A 187 19.43 0.69 9.41
CA SER A 187 18.74 0.06 10.56
C SER A 187 17.58 -0.85 10.12
N ASP A 188 16.81 -0.42 9.12
CA ASP A 188 15.71 -1.21 8.58
C ASP A 188 16.20 -2.39 7.74
N LEU A 189 17.25 -2.18 6.93
CA LEU A 189 17.87 -3.27 6.17
C LEU A 189 18.40 -4.36 7.11
N ILE A 190 19.14 -3.98 8.15
CA ILE A 190 19.69 -4.91 9.14
C ILE A 190 18.55 -5.66 9.83
N ARG A 191 17.50 -4.96 10.27
CA ARG A 191 16.32 -5.57 10.91
C ARG A 191 15.53 -6.48 9.97
N MET A 192 15.48 -6.18 8.67
CA MET A 192 14.89 -7.05 7.66
C MET A 192 15.75 -8.29 7.42
N ALA A 193 17.07 -8.14 7.49
CA ALA A 193 18.04 -9.20 7.24
C ALA A 193 18.31 -10.11 8.45
N THR A 194 17.72 -9.86 9.62
CA THR A 194 17.90 -10.69 10.84
C THR A 194 17.60 -12.17 10.63
N HIS A 195 16.75 -12.51 9.66
CA HIS A 195 16.41 -13.90 9.31
C HIS A 195 17.04 -14.36 7.98
N ALA A 196 17.95 -13.58 7.42
CA ALA A 196 18.62 -13.92 6.17
C ALA A 196 19.83 -14.83 6.41
N TRP A 197 20.12 -15.67 5.42
CA TRP A 197 21.38 -16.39 5.37
C TRP A 197 22.44 -15.48 4.77
N HIS A 198 23.41 -15.07 5.58
CA HIS A 198 24.49 -14.19 5.15
C HIS A 198 25.64 -14.99 4.53
N TYR A 199 25.98 -14.69 3.28
CA TYR A 199 27.14 -15.24 2.59
C TYR A 199 27.83 -14.14 1.77
N LEU A 200 29.16 -14.21 1.69
CA LEU A 200 29.94 -13.34 0.84
C LEU A 200 30.06 -13.98 -0.54
N ALA A 201 29.50 -13.34 -1.57
CA ALA A 201 29.72 -13.71 -2.96
C ALA A 201 30.70 -12.70 -3.58
N VAL A 202 31.86 -13.17 -4.03
CA VAL A 202 32.83 -12.37 -4.78
C VAL A 202 32.62 -12.70 -6.26
N PHE A 203 32.16 -11.74 -7.04
CA PHE A 203 32.08 -11.89 -8.49
C PHE A 203 33.42 -11.47 -9.10
N ASP A 204 34.03 -12.36 -9.87
CA ASP A 204 35.25 -12.05 -10.60
C ASP A 204 34.92 -11.08 -11.74
N GLN A 205 35.75 -10.03 -11.88
CA GLN A 205 35.59 -8.89 -12.80
C GLN A 205 34.55 -7.84 -12.41
N HIS A 206 35.00 -6.87 -11.62
CA HIS A 206 34.46 -5.51 -11.61
C HIS A 206 35.62 -4.55 -11.87
N THR A 207 35.56 -3.80 -12.98
CA THR A 207 36.33 -2.56 -13.18
C THR A 207 35.71 -1.43 -12.38
#